data_AF-A0A8J6E5U3-F1
#
_entry.id   AF-A0A8J6E5U3-F1
#
_cell.length_a   1.000
_cell.length_b   1.000
_cell.length_c   1.000
_cell.angle_alpha   90.00
_cell.angle_beta   90.00
_cell.angle_gamma   90.00
#
_symmetry.space_group_name_H-M   'P 1'
#
loop_
_entity.id
_entity.type
_entity.pdbx_description
1 polymer ?
#
loop_
_entity_poly.entity_id
_entity_poly.type
_entity_poly.pdbx_seq_one_letter_code
_entity_poly.pdbx_strand_id
1 'polypeptide(L)'
;MNPDSFEPRDLDMLIKAATKDLENYDKEHHEEFKRYEMMKEHERREYLKGLDEETRQREEARYEEMKRKHKEHPKINHPGSKDQLREVWQETDGLDPADFDPRTFFMLHDTNSDGFIDEQEMEALFTKELEKAYSPQNEEDDMVEMEEERLRMREHVMNEVDVNQDRLINLAEFLRATEKQEFLEPDGWETVDEQLIYTEEELQEFENHISKTEEDLQRKKEELQRQEEELNKQQQHIQAQRQELQQVVQQMEQKKLPPPPPALPDPAAHFQPVGEQISHLASPQVGNSQPLPPGHLPDAAVVRSQQTP
;
A
#
# COMPACT_ATOMS: atom_id res chain seq x y z
N MET A 1 -22.47 -23.69 24.70
CA MET A 1 -21.60 -22.54 24.94
C MET A 1 -22.07 -21.89 26.22
N ASN A 2 -21.18 -21.81 27.20
CA ASN A 2 -21.42 -21.06 28.43
C ASN A 2 -20.96 -19.63 28.18
N PRO A 3 -21.85 -18.62 28.15
CA PRO A 3 -21.47 -17.25 27.80
C PRO A 3 -20.60 -16.54 28.87
N ASP A 4 -20.41 -17.15 30.03
CA ASP A 4 -19.80 -16.50 31.21
C ASP A 4 -18.42 -17.09 31.61
N SER A 5 -17.84 -18.02 30.85
CA SER A 5 -16.50 -18.58 31.14
C SER A 5 -15.79 -19.08 29.90
N PHE A 6 -14.49 -18.78 29.78
CA PHE A 6 -13.62 -19.31 28.72
C PHE A 6 -13.21 -20.75 29.03
N GLU A 7 -13.62 -21.69 28.20
CA GLU A 7 -13.29 -23.11 28.30
C GLU A 7 -12.15 -23.48 27.33
N PRO A 8 -11.43 -24.62 27.55
CA PRO A 8 -10.42 -25.09 26.62
C PRO A 8 -10.92 -25.24 25.17
N ARG A 9 -12.20 -25.56 25.00
CA ARG A 9 -12.84 -25.62 23.67
C ARG A 9 -12.92 -24.26 22.98
N ASP A 10 -13.05 -23.17 23.75
CA ASP A 10 -13.07 -21.82 23.20
C ASP A 10 -11.67 -21.42 22.70
N LEU A 11 -10.61 -21.90 23.37
CA LEU A 11 -9.23 -21.76 22.88
C LEU A 11 -9.02 -22.49 21.56
N ASP A 12 -9.45 -23.76 21.46
CA ASP A 12 -9.36 -24.52 20.21
C ASP A 12 -10.11 -23.82 19.06
N MET A 13 -11.25 -23.18 19.35
CA MET A 13 -12.00 -22.41 18.37
C MET A 13 -11.27 -21.13 17.96
N LEU A 14 -10.61 -20.45 18.89
CA LEU A 14 -9.84 -19.25 18.61
C LEU A 14 -8.62 -19.56 17.74
N ILE A 15 -7.88 -20.63 18.05
CA ILE A 15 -6.73 -21.09 17.25
C ILE A 15 -7.20 -21.38 15.82
N LYS A 16 -8.25 -22.19 15.66
CA LYS A 16 -8.80 -22.49 14.33
C LYS A 16 -9.28 -21.27 13.56
N ALA A 17 -9.85 -20.29 14.25
CA ALA A 17 -10.26 -19.05 13.62
C ALA A 17 -9.05 -18.24 13.16
N ALA A 18 -8.03 -18.07 14.02
CA ALA A 18 -6.80 -17.36 13.69
C ALA A 18 -6.03 -18.04 12.53
N THR A 19 -5.86 -19.37 12.59
CA THR A 19 -5.25 -20.17 11.52
C THR A 19 -5.96 -19.95 10.19
N LYS A 20 -7.30 -20.03 10.20
CA LYS A 20 -8.10 -19.82 8.99
C LYS A 20 -8.00 -18.39 8.46
N ASP A 21 -7.95 -17.39 9.34
CA ASP A 21 -7.81 -16.00 8.91
C ASP A 21 -6.47 -15.77 8.22
N LEU A 22 -5.39 -16.36 8.75
CA LEU A 22 -4.08 -16.32 8.12
C LEU A 22 -4.06 -17.11 6.79
N GLU A 23 -4.73 -18.26 6.69
CA GLU A 23 -4.82 -19.02 5.43
C GLU A 23 -5.55 -18.20 4.34
N ASN A 24 -6.57 -17.44 4.72
CA ASN A 24 -7.25 -16.54 3.79
C ASN A 24 -6.33 -15.39 3.38
N TYR A 25 -5.51 -14.86 4.30
CA TYR A 25 -4.53 -13.83 3.98
C TYR A 25 -3.53 -14.32 2.93
N ASP A 26 -2.97 -15.52 3.13
CA ASP A 26 -2.04 -16.12 2.16
C ASP A 26 -2.71 -16.30 0.80
N LYS A 27 -3.94 -16.84 0.79
CA LYS A 27 -4.73 -16.99 -0.44
C LYS A 27 -5.00 -15.66 -1.16
N GLU A 28 -5.33 -14.61 -0.41
CA GLU A 28 -5.54 -13.28 -0.98
C GLU A 28 -4.24 -12.71 -1.56
N HIS A 29 -3.10 -12.95 -0.90
CA HIS A 29 -1.79 -12.56 -1.40
C HIS A 29 -1.46 -13.27 -2.73
N HIS A 30 -1.65 -14.59 -2.81
CA HIS A 30 -1.48 -15.36 -4.05
C HIS A 30 -2.34 -14.82 -5.20
N GLU A 31 -3.59 -14.45 -4.90
CA GLU A 31 -4.49 -13.85 -5.90
C GLU A 31 -4.03 -12.45 -6.33
N GLU A 32 -3.50 -11.65 -5.42
CA GLU A 32 -2.94 -10.33 -5.72
C GLU A 32 -1.67 -10.45 -6.57
N PHE A 33 -0.75 -11.34 -6.20
CA PHE A 33 0.45 -11.62 -6.97
C PHE A 33 0.11 -12.10 -8.40
N LYS A 34 -0.87 -13.00 -8.53
CA LYS A 34 -1.37 -13.43 -9.84
C LYS A 34 -1.89 -12.27 -10.68
N ARG A 35 -2.62 -11.33 -10.09
CA ARG A 35 -3.10 -10.12 -10.79
C ARG A 35 -1.94 -9.19 -11.14
N TYR A 36 -0.95 -9.05 -10.27
CA TYR A 36 0.25 -8.27 -10.52
C TYR A 36 0.99 -8.78 -11.77
N GLU A 37 1.24 -10.09 -11.84
CA GLU A 37 1.92 -10.71 -12.96
C GLU A 37 1.11 -10.63 -14.27
N MET A 38 -0.22 -10.79 -14.22
CA MET A 38 -1.08 -10.54 -15.38
C MET A 38 -1.07 -9.07 -15.82
N MET A 39 -1.01 -8.13 -14.87
CA MET A 39 -0.96 -6.69 -15.16
C MET A 39 0.35 -6.30 -15.85
N LYS A 40 1.47 -6.79 -15.32
CA LYS A 40 2.81 -6.58 -15.89
C LYS A 40 2.90 -7.08 -17.33
N GLU A 41 2.36 -8.27 -17.62
CA GLU A 41 2.31 -8.80 -18.99
C GLU A 41 1.34 -8.02 -19.88
N HIS A 42 0.17 -7.60 -19.39
CA HIS A 42 -0.74 -6.75 -20.15
C HIS A 42 -0.10 -5.41 -20.55
N GLU A 43 0.52 -4.71 -19.60
CA GLU A 43 1.22 -3.44 -19.87
C GLU A 43 2.32 -3.63 -20.90
N ARG A 44 3.07 -4.74 -20.81
CA ARG A 44 4.08 -5.09 -21.81
C ARG A 44 3.45 -5.30 -23.19
N ARG A 45 2.35 -6.05 -23.30
CA ARG A 45 1.66 -6.29 -24.57
C ARG A 45 1.13 -5.00 -25.18
N GLU A 46 0.51 -4.13 -24.38
CA GLU A 46 0.02 -2.83 -24.83
C GLU A 46 1.17 -1.90 -25.27
N TYR A 47 2.28 -1.88 -24.51
CA TYR A 47 3.48 -1.14 -24.88
C TYR A 47 4.03 -1.60 -26.24
N LEU A 48 4.17 -2.91 -26.45
CA LEU A 48 4.68 -3.47 -27.70
C LEU A 48 3.76 -3.22 -28.91
N LYS A 49 2.43 -3.14 -28.71
CA LYS A 49 1.45 -2.81 -29.77
C LYS A 49 1.64 -1.40 -30.32
N GLY A 50 2.12 -0.46 -29.51
CA GLY A 50 2.33 0.94 -29.90
C GLY A 50 3.64 1.22 -30.64
N LEU A 51 4.55 0.25 -30.73
CA LEU A 51 5.90 0.42 -31.28
C LEU A 51 6.00 0.03 -32.76
N ASP A 52 7.02 0.56 -33.44
CA ASP A 52 7.42 0.08 -34.76
C ASP A 52 8.13 -1.29 -34.67
N GLU A 53 8.23 -2.00 -35.80
CA GLU A 53 8.80 -3.35 -35.88
C GLU A 53 10.23 -3.45 -35.32
N GLU A 54 11.08 -2.47 -35.64
CA GLU A 54 12.49 -2.53 -35.25
C GLU A 54 12.63 -2.30 -33.75
N THR A 55 11.90 -1.31 -33.21
CA THR A 55 11.88 -1.03 -31.77
C THR A 55 11.25 -2.18 -30.99
N ARG A 56 10.16 -2.79 -31.50
CA ARG A 56 9.51 -3.94 -30.86
C ARG A 56 10.45 -5.12 -30.69
N GLN A 57 11.20 -5.48 -31.75
CA GLN A 57 12.20 -6.56 -31.68
C GLN A 57 13.33 -6.25 -30.69
N ARG A 58 13.76 -4.98 -30.59
CA ARG A 58 14.78 -4.56 -29.62
C ARG A 58 14.29 -4.69 -28.18
N GLU A 59 13.05 -4.31 -27.90
CA GLU A 59 12.45 -4.43 -26.55
C GLU A 59 12.18 -5.90 -26.17
N GLU A 60 11.72 -6.73 -27.10
CA GLU A 60 11.57 -8.18 -26.88
C GLU A 60 12.92 -8.83 -26.55
N ALA A 61 13.98 -8.52 -27.31
CA ALA A 61 15.32 -9.03 -27.05
C ALA A 61 15.87 -8.55 -25.70
N ARG A 62 15.62 -7.28 -25.32
CA ARG A 62 15.97 -6.77 -23.99
C ARG A 62 15.25 -7.56 -22.91
N TYR A 63 13.95 -7.78 -23.03
CA TYR A 63 13.17 -8.52 -22.06
C TYR A 63 13.67 -9.97 -21.88
N GLU A 64 13.99 -10.65 -22.98
CA GLU A 64 14.61 -11.99 -22.93
C GLU A 64 15.99 -11.96 -22.24
N GLU A 65 16.80 -10.92 -22.50
CA GLU A 65 18.07 -10.74 -21.81
C GLU A 65 17.89 -10.53 -20.31
N MET A 66 16.89 -9.74 -19.90
CA MET A 66 16.56 -9.53 -18.49
C MET A 66 16.16 -10.84 -17.81
N LYS A 67 15.26 -11.63 -18.43
CA LYS A 67 14.88 -12.96 -17.94
C LYS A 67 16.08 -13.90 -17.81
N ARG A 68 16.99 -13.86 -18.79
CA ARG A 68 18.21 -14.69 -18.73
C ARG A 68 19.12 -14.25 -17.59
N LYS A 69 19.30 -12.95 -17.37
CA LYS A 69 20.11 -12.43 -16.25
C LYS A 69 19.53 -12.82 -14.90
N HIS A 70 18.21 -12.69 -14.73
CA HIS A 70 17.55 -13.07 -13.50
C HIS A 70 17.79 -14.55 -13.16
N LYS A 71 17.65 -15.45 -14.14
CA LYS A 71 17.96 -16.90 -14.00
C LYS A 71 19.42 -17.21 -13.68
N GLU A 72 20.34 -16.26 -13.88
CA GLU A 72 21.76 -16.43 -13.59
C GLU A 72 22.07 -16.07 -12.13
N HIS A 73 21.55 -16.88 -11.21
CA HIS A 73 21.81 -16.75 -9.77
C HIS A 73 22.52 -17.99 -9.19
N PRO A 74 23.21 -17.88 -8.02
CA PRO A 74 23.64 -19.05 -7.26
C PRO A 74 22.46 -19.97 -6.94
N LYS A 75 22.70 -21.28 -6.85
CA LYS A 75 21.65 -22.25 -6.55
C LYS A 75 20.93 -21.90 -5.25
N ILE A 76 19.61 -21.85 -5.33
CA ILE A 76 18.72 -21.73 -4.17
C ILE A 76 18.56 -23.12 -3.55
N ASN A 77 18.82 -23.24 -2.25
CA ASN A 77 18.58 -24.44 -1.49
C ASN A 77 17.07 -24.64 -1.27
N HIS A 78 16.68 -25.89 -1.09
CA HIS A 78 15.30 -26.21 -0.74
C HIS A 78 14.95 -25.66 0.65
N PRO A 79 13.80 -24.99 0.83
CA PRO A 79 13.39 -24.41 2.10
C PRO A 79 13.33 -25.45 3.22
N GLY A 80 13.91 -25.15 4.38
CA GLY A 80 13.93 -26.07 5.52
C GLY A 80 14.91 -27.25 5.38
N SER A 81 15.65 -27.35 4.28
CA SER A 81 16.65 -28.41 4.09
C SER A 81 17.90 -28.21 4.95
N LYS A 82 18.66 -29.28 5.13
CA LYS A 82 19.92 -29.25 5.89
C LYS A 82 20.91 -28.22 5.36
N ASP A 83 21.02 -28.09 4.04
CA ASP A 83 21.97 -27.17 3.43
C ASP A 83 21.57 -25.72 3.70
N GLN A 84 20.29 -25.39 3.56
CA GLN A 84 19.75 -24.06 3.88
C GLN A 84 19.96 -23.70 5.35
N LEU A 85 19.60 -24.59 6.29
CA LEU A 85 19.77 -24.31 7.73
C LEU A 85 21.24 -24.19 8.14
N ARG A 86 22.14 -24.97 7.52
CA ARG A 86 23.59 -24.85 7.78
C ARG A 86 24.17 -23.56 7.24
N GLU A 87 23.64 -23.08 6.12
CA GLU A 87 24.05 -21.79 5.58
C GLU A 87 23.62 -20.65 6.49
N VAL A 88 22.37 -20.64 6.97
CA VAL A 88 21.90 -19.67 7.98
C VAL A 88 22.78 -19.73 9.25
N TRP A 89 23.06 -20.93 9.74
CA TRP A 89 23.96 -21.15 10.89
C TRP A 89 25.37 -20.57 10.67
N GLN A 90 25.88 -20.63 9.45
CA GLN A 90 27.21 -20.10 9.13
C GLN A 90 27.19 -18.60 8.92
N GLU A 91 26.28 -18.12 8.08
CA GLU A 91 26.30 -16.75 7.55
C GLU A 91 25.58 -15.76 8.45
N THR A 92 24.46 -16.17 9.04
CA THR A 92 23.66 -15.33 9.94
C THR A 92 24.16 -15.46 11.38
N ASP A 93 24.37 -16.69 11.86
CA ASP A 93 24.75 -16.92 13.26
C ASP A 93 26.26 -16.85 13.51
N GLY A 94 27.06 -16.95 12.45
CA GLY A 94 28.53 -16.90 12.54
C GLY A 94 29.15 -18.13 13.21
N LEU A 95 28.45 -19.27 13.18
CA LEU A 95 28.86 -20.52 13.81
C LEU A 95 29.52 -21.48 12.80
N ASP A 96 30.33 -22.42 13.29
CA ASP A 96 31.01 -23.38 12.42
C ASP A 96 29.98 -24.36 11.83
N PRO A 97 29.90 -24.52 10.48
CA PRO A 97 29.01 -25.50 9.85
C PRO A 97 29.21 -26.93 10.36
N ALA A 98 30.42 -27.30 10.78
CA ALA A 98 30.74 -28.63 11.29
C ALA A 98 30.04 -28.95 12.62
N ASP A 99 29.71 -27.92 13.40
CA ASP A 99 29.08 -28.02 14.71
C ASP A 99 27.55 -27.84 14.64
N PHE A 100 26.97 -27.87 13.44
CA PHE A 100 25.52 -27.73 13.26
C PHE A 100 24.74 -28.75 14.08
N ASP A 101 23.89 -28.24 14.97
CA ASP A 101 23.00 -29.01 15.82
C ASP A 101 21.56 -28.47 15.68
N PRO A 102 20.61 -29.27 15.17
CA PRO A 102 19.23 -28.82 14.93
C PRO A 102 18.56 -28.24 16.19
N ARG A 103 18.83 -28.80 17.36
CA ARG A 103 18.22 -28.32 18.60
C ARG A 103 18.73 -26.93 18.97
N THR A 104 20.04 -26.70 18.85
CA THR A 104 20.63 -25.39 19.10
C THR A 104 20.18 -24.39 18.05
N PHE A 105 20.08 -24.80 16.78
CA PHE A 105 19.53 -23.98 15.71
C PHE A 105 18.11 -23.50 16.04
N PHE A 106 17.22 -24.41 16.46
CA PHE A 106 15.85 -24.09 16.87
C PHE A 106 15.84 -23.04 17.99
N MET A 107 16.61 -23.26 19.06
CA MET A 107 16.66 -22.34 20.21
C MET A 107 17.23 -20.96 19.86
N LEU A 108 18.04 -20.85 18.81
CA LEU A 108 18.62 -19.60 18.38
C LEU A 108 17.63 -18.75 17.58
N HIS A 109 16.71 -19.41 16.87
CA HIS A 109 15.72 -18.77 15.99
C HIS A 109 14.32 -18.67 16.58
N ASP A 110 14.05 -19.34 17.70
CA ASP A 110 12.98 -18.98 18.64
C ASP A 110 13.37 -17.66 19.34
N THR A 111 13.19 -16.56 18.63
CA THR A 111 13.67 -15.22 19.00
C THR A 111 12.96 -14.67 20.22
N ASN A 112 11.71 -15.06 20.42
CA ASN A 112 10.88 -14.61 21.53
C ASN A 112 10.93 -15.58 22.74
N SER A 113 11.56 -16.76 22.59
CA SER A 113 11.71 -17.81 23.59
C SER A 113 10.39 -18.41 24.09
N ASP A 114 9.37 -18.50 23.24
CA ASP A 114 8.08 -19.10 23.55
C ASP A 114 8.03 -20.62 23.30
N GLY A 115 9.09 -21.17 22.72
CA GLY A 115 9.25 -22.60 22.44
C GLY A 115 8.68 -23.04 21.09
N PHE A 116 8.30 -22.09 20.24
CA PHE A 116 7.80 -22.31 18.89
C PHE A 116 8.63 -21.50 17.89
N ILE A 117 8.60 -21.93 16.63
CA ILE A 117 8.99 -21.10 15.49
C ILE A 117 7.70 -20.73 14.78
N ASP A 118 7.39 -19.44 14.78
CA ASP A 118 6.25 -18.91 14.04
C ASP A 118 6.62 -18.56 12.58
N GLU A 119 5.66 -18.00 11.85
CA GLU A 119 5.84 -17.65 10.44
C GLU A 119 6.86 -16.56 10.19
N GLN A 120 6.95 -15.59 11.09
CA GLN A 120 7.86 -14.46 10.92
C GLN A 120 9.29 -14.91 11.21
N GLU A 121 9.47 -15.75 12.24
CA GLU A 121 10.74 -16.38 12.55
C GLU A 121 11.19 -17.33 11.43
N MET A 122 10.25 -18.06 10.83
CA MET A 122 10.51 -18.90 9.67
C MET A 122 10.92 -18.10 8.43
N GLU A 123 10.14 -17.07 8.07
CA GLU A 123 10.41 -16.22 6.92
C GLU A 123 11.78 -15.53 7.02
N ALA A 124 12.21 -15.19 8.22
CA ALA A 124 13.55 -14.63 8.46
C ALA A 124 14.68 -15.56 8.00
N LEU A 125 14.49 -16.88 8.13
CA LEU A 125 15.48 -17.90 7.69
C LEU A 125 15.70 -17.89 6.17
N PHE A 126 14.70 -17.47 5.39
CA PHE A 126 14.77 -17.48 3.93
C PHE A 126 15.46 -16.25 3.36
N THR A 127 15.66 -15.19 4.15
CA THR A 127 16.23 -13.92 3.67
C THR A 127 17.56 -14.11 2.94
N LYS A 128 18.51 -14.85 3.54
CA LYS A 128 19.82 -15.11 2.94
C LYS A 128 19.73 -15.95 1.66
N GLU A 129 18.78 -16.87 1.63
CA GLU A 129 18.55 -17.76 0.52
C GLU A 129 17.97 -16.99 -0.69
N LEU A 130 17.01 -16.09 -0.44
CA LEU A 130 16.40 -15.22 -1.45
C LEU A 130 17.35 -14.15 -1.98
N GLU A 131 18.24 -13.60 -1.14
CA GLU A 131 19.27 -12.63 -1.53
C GLU A 131 20.23 -13.16 -2.62
N LYS A 132 20.27 -14.47 -2.86
CA LYS A 132 21.05 -15.06 -3.95
C LYS A 132 20.45 -14.76 -5.32
N ALA A 133 19.12 -14.75 -5.42
CA ALA A 133 18.40 -14.63 -6.68
C ALA A 133 17.74 -13.26 -6.87
N TYR A 134 17.49 -12.53 -5.78
CA TYR A 134 16.82 -11.23 -5.84
C TYR A 134 17.66 -10.15 -5.16
N SER A 135 17.94 -9.08 -5.90
CA SER A 135 18.60 -7.89 -5.38
C SER A 135 17.86 -6.61 -5.80
N PRO A 136 17.53 -5.70 -4.87
CA PRO A 136 16.92 -4.42 -5.23
C PRO A 136 17.87 -3.48 -5.98
N GLN A 137 19.13 -3.87 -6.20
CA GLN A 137 20.09 -3.14 -7.02
C GLN A 137 20.07 -3.56 -8.50
N ASN A 138 19.48 -4.72 -8.81
CA ASN A 138 19.37 -5.26 -10.14
C ASN A 138 18.01 -4.85 -10.74
N GLU A 139 17.98 -4.47 -12.03
CA GLU A 139 16.73 -4.09 -12.69
C GLU A 139 15.91 -5.29 -13.16
N GLU A 140 16.54 -6.46 -13.25
CA GLU A 140 15.94 -7.74 -13.60
C GLU A 140 15.20 -8.41 -12.44
N ASP A 141 15.50 -8.01 -11.21
CA ASP A 141 14.99 -8.68 -10.00
C ASP A 141 13.76 -7.93 -9.48
N ASP A 142 12.64 -8.63 -9.43
CA ASP A 142 11.38 -8.11 -8.94
C ASP A 142 11.21 -8.41 -7.44
N MET A 143 11.17 -7.35 -6.62
CA MET A 143 11.01 -7.50 -5.18
C MET A 143 9.62 -8.02 -4.77
N VAL A 144 8.62 -7.90 -5.64
CA VAL A 144 7.29 -8.48 -5.42
C VAL A 144 7.35 -9.99 -5.65
N GLU A 145 8.09 -10.46 -6.66
CA GLU A 145 8.37 -11.88 -6.88
C GLU A 145 9.16 -12.47 -5.71
N MET A 146 10.15 -11.74 -5.17
CA MET A 146 10.88 -12.17 -3.97
C MET A 146 9.96 -12.37 -2.75
N GLU A 147 9.01 -11.47 -2.53
CA GLU A 147 8.04 -11.58 -1.43
C GLU A 147 7.17 -12.82 -1.59
N GLU A 148 6.63 -13.01 -2.78
CA GLU A 148 5.83 -14.18 -3.10
C GLU A 148 6.64 -15.47 -2.91
N GLU A 149 7.89 -15.50 -3.37
CA GLU A 149 8.80 -16.62 -3.17
C GLU A 149 8.97 -16.94 -1.69
N ARG A 150 9.11 -15.93 -0.84
CA ARG A 150 9.22 -16.09 0.61
C ARG A 150 7.99 -16.78 1.20
N LEU A 151 6.79 -16.39 0.78
CA LEU A 151 5.54 -17.00 1.23
C LEU A 151 5.43 -18.45 0.75
N ARG A 152 5.81 -18.73 -0.51
CA ARG A 152 5.88 -20.10 -1.05
C ARG A 152 6.83 -20.98 -0.25
N MET A 153 8.02 -20.48 0.09
CA MET A 153 8.98 -21.18 0.93
C MET A 153 8.40 -21.47 2.33
N ARG A 154 7.75 -20.49 2.95
CA ARG A 154 7.10 -20.65 4.26
C ARG A 154 5.99 -21.71 4.21
N GLU A 155 5.05 -21.58 3.27
CA GLU A 155 3.94 -22.52 3.12
C GLU A 155 4.43 -23.94 2.85
N HIS A 156 5.47 -24.08 2.04
CA HIS A 156 6.12 -25.36 1.80
C HIS A 156 6.62 -25.98 3.11
N VAL A 157 7.42 -25.27 3.89
CA VAL A 157 7.97 -25.78 5.15
C VAL A 157 6.86 -26.05 6.17
N MET A 158 5.87 -25.17 6.31
CA MET A 158 4.74 -25.38 7.22
C MET A 158 3.98 -26.65 6.86
N ASN A 159 3.68 -26.88 5.58
CA ASN A 159 2.99 -28.09 5.13
C ASN A 159 3.79 -29.38 5.40
N GLU A 160 5.11 -29.32 5.40
CA GLU A 160 5.97 -30.49 5.65
C GLU A 160 6.24 -30.77 7.13
N VAL A 161 6.32 -29.72 7.95
CA VAL A 161 6.84 -29.80 9.32
C VAL A 161 5.74 -29.66 10.37
N ASP A 162 4.79 -28.73 10.19
CA ASP A 162 3.67 -28.54 11.11
C ASP A 162 2.63 -29.66 10.94
N VAL A 163 2.76 -30.68 11.79
CA VAL A 163 1.90 -31.87 11.76
C VAL A 163 0.50 -31.56 12.26
N ASN A 164 0.37 -30.58 13.16
CA ASN A 164 -0.87 -30.34 13.88
C ASN A 164 -1.70 -29.18 13.27
N GLN A 165 -1.11 -28.43 12.34
CA GLN A 165 -1.71 -27.35 11.55
C GLN A 165 -2.17 -26.19 12.42
N ASP A 166 -1.39 -25.84 13.44
CA ASP A 166 -1.60 -24.64 14.28
C ASP A 166 -0.75 -23.44 13.81
N ARG A 167 0.01 -23.59 12.72
CA ARG A 167 0.93 -22.58 12.15
C ARG A 167 2.08 -22.22 13.10
N LEU A 168 2.41 -23.13 14.02
CA LEU A 168 3.53 -23.00 14.95
C LEU A 168 4.34 -24.29 14.94
N ILE A 169 5.65 -24.18 14.80
CA ILE A 169 6.51 -25.37 14.82
C ILE A 169 7.14 -25.50 16.19
N ASN A 170 6.78 -26.56 16.91
CA ASN A 170 7.47 -26.88 18.15
C ASN A 170 8.76 -27.67 17.90
N LEU A 171 9.63 -27.73 18.93
CA LEU A 171 10.90 -28.44 18.84
C LEU A 171 10.77 -29.92 18.41
N ALA A 172 9.69 -30.60 18.80
CA ALA A 172 9.53 -32.02 18.47
C ALA A 172 9.15 -32.24 17.00
N GLU A 173 8.33 -31.36 16.42
CA GLU A 173 8.03 -31.32 14.98
C GLU A 173 9.29 -31.01 14.18
N PHE A 174 10.02 -29.96 14.58
CA PHE A 174 11.27 -29.57 13.94
C PHE A 174 12.30 -30.69 13.92
N LEU A 175 12.59 -31.30 15.08
CA LEU A 175 13.56 -32.40 15.16
C LEU A 175 13.13 -33.61 14.33
N ARG A 176 11.83 -33.94 14.31
CA ARG A 176 11.30 -35.02 13.46
C ARG A 176 11.50 -34.71 11.98
N ALA A 177 11.31 -33.46 11.56
CA ALA A 177 11.57 -33.07 10.18
C ALA A 177 13.04 -33.25 9.79
N THR A 178 13.98 -32.99 10.70
CA THR A 178 15.42 -33.19 10.43
C THR A 178 15.84 -34.65 10.23
N GLU A 179 14.99 -35.61 10.59
CA GLU A 179 15.22 -37.04 10.39
C GLU A 179 14.66 -37.55 9.04
N LYS A 180 13.88 -36.73 8.34
CA LYS A 180 13.26 -37.08 7.05
C LYS A 180 14.28 -37.07 5.91
N GLN A 181 13.96 -37.78 4.82
CA GLN A 181 14.87 -37.84 3.66
C GLN A 181 14.92 -36.49 2.95
N GLU A 182 13.79 -35.81 2.86
CA GLU A 182 13.60 -34.50 2.23
C GLU A 182 14.51 -33.44 2.87
N PHE A 183 14.81 -33.57 4.17
CA PHE A 183 15.77 -32.70 4.86
C PHE A 183 17.22 -32.95 4.43
N LEU A 184 17.59 -34.22 4.21
CA LEU A 184 18.97 -34.65 3.95
C LEU A 184 19.35 -34.60 2.47
N GLU A 185 18.39 -34.95 1.61
CA GLU A 185 18.54 -35.07 0.17
C GLU A 185 17.34 -34.38 -0.50
N PRO A 186 17.25 -33.04 -0.42
CA PRO A 186 16.14 -32.32 -1.01
C PRO A 186 16.19 -32.34 -2.54
N ASP A 187 15.01 -32.24 -3.14
CA ASP A 187 14.88 -31.88 -4.55
C ASP A 187 15.30 -30.41 -4.77
N GLY A 188 15.53 -30.02 -6.03
CA GLY A 188 15.80 -28.62 -6.37
C GLY A 188 14.59 -27.74 -6.05
N TRP A 189 14.84 -26.48 -5.64
CA TRP A 189 13.79 -25.48 -5.52
C TRP A 189 13.60 -24.76 -6.86
N GLU A 190 12.35 -24.69 -7.31
CA GLU A 190 11.94 -23.98 -8.52
C GLU A 190 11.39 -22.60 -8.14
N THR A 191 12.03 -21.55 -8.65
CA THR A 191 11.64 -20.16 -8.41
C THR A 191 10.33 -19.83 -9.11
N VAL A 192 9.67 -18.78 -8.63
CA VAL A 192 8.35 -18.34 -9.08
C VAL A 192 8.32 -17.97 -10.56
N ASP A 193 9.42 -17.46 -11.12
CA ASP A 193 9.56 -17.12 -12.54
C ASP A 193 9.55 -18.34 -13.48
N GLU A 194 9.84 -19.53 -12.96
CA GLU A 194 9.83 -20.79 -13.70
C GLU A 194 8.42 -21.41 -13.74
N GLN A 195 7.51 -20.93 -12.89
CA GLN A 195 6.16 -21.45 -12.76
C GLN A 195 5.15 -20.69 -13.62
N LEU A 196 4.15 -21.42 -14.10
CA LEU A 196 3.01 -20.85 -14.81
C LEU A 196 1.96 -20.38 -13.79
N ILE A 197 2.05 -19.12 -13.35
CA ILE A 197 1.17 -18.50 -12.33
C ILE A 197 -0.25 -18.27 -12.87
N TYR A 198 -0.38 -18.00 -14.16
CA TYR A 198 -1.66 -17.81 -14.85
C TYR A 198 -1.66 -18.47 -16.24
N THR A 199 -2.86 -18.77 -16.71
CA THR A 199 -3.11 -19.28 -18.07
C THR A 199 -3.37 -18.13 -19.04
N GLU A 200 -3.18 -18.37 -20.34
CA GLU A 200 -3.49 -17.37 -21.38
C GLU A 200 -4.98 -17.01 -21.38
N GLU A 201 -5.86 -17.97 -21.07
CA GLU A 201 -7.30 -17.73 -20.91
C GLU A 201 -7.60 -16.77 -19.75
N GLU A 202 -6.94 -16.95 -18.60
CA GLU A 202 -7.08 -16.04 -17.45
C GLU A 202 -6.56 -14.63 -17.77
N LEU A 203 -5.42 -14.54 -18.46
CA LEU A 203 -4.89 -13.26 -18.91
C LEU A 203 -5.89 -12.58 -19.85
N GLN A 204 -6.44 -13.29 -20.83
CA GLN A 204 -7.44 -12.74 -21.74
C GLN A 204 -8.70 -12.25 -21.01
N GLU A 205 -9.19 -13.01 -20.02
CA GLU A 205 -10.31 -12.58 -19.18
C GLU A 205 -9.97 -11.32 -18.38
N PHE A 206 -8.76 -11.23 -17.86
CA PHE A 206 -8.25 -10.07 -17.13
C PHE A 206 -8.13 -8.82 -18.02
N GLU A 207 -7.56 -8.94 -19.22
CA GLU A 207 -7.49 -7.85 -20.21
C GLU A 207 -8.89 -7.34 -20.61
N ASN A 208 -9.83 -8.26 -20.80
CA ASN A 208 -11.23 -7.90 -21.06
C ASN A 208 -11.88 -7.15 -19.89
N HIS A 209 -11.51 -7.49 -18.65
CA HIS A 209 -11.99 -6.79 -17.46
C HIS A 209 -11.40 -5.39 -17.35
N ILE A 210 -10.10 -5.23 -17.63
CA ILE A 210 -9.42 -3.92 -17.68
C ILE A 210 -10.10 -3.03 -18.70
N SER A 211 -10.26 -3.50 -19.95
CA SER A 211 -10.86 -2.71 -21.02
C SER A 211 -12.27 -2.22 -20.68
N LYS A 212 -13.12 -3.10 -20.10
CA LYS A 212 -14.45 -2.69 -19.62
C LYS A 212 -14.39 -1.63 -18.53
N THR A 213 -13.46 -1.80 -17.59
CA THR A 213 -13.27 -0.87 -16.47
C THR A 213 -12.79 0.50 -16.97
N GLU A 214 -11.87 0.54 -17.92
CA GLU A 214 -11.40 1.77 -18.57
C GLU A 214 -12.54 2.50 -19.29
N GLU A 215 -13.38 1.78 -20.03
CA GLU A 215 -14.55 2.37 -20.67
C GLU A 215 -15.54 2.97 -19.66
N ASP A 216 -15.80 2.26 -18.54
CA ASP A 216 -16.64 2.75 -17.45
C ASP A 216 -16.05 4.00 -16.79
N LEU A 217 -14.75 4.01 -16.52
CA LEU A 217 -14.04 5.16 -15.98
C LEU A 217 -14.08 6.36 -16.94
N GLN A 218 -13.92 6.12 -18.25
CA GLN A 218 -14.00 7.16 -19.26
C GLN A 218 -15.42 7.76 -19.34
N ARG A 219 -16.47 6.94 -19.32
CA ARG A 219 -17.87 7.40 -19.25
C ARG A 219 -18.10 8.27 -18.00
N LYS A 220 -17.63 7.82 -16.85
CA LYS A 220 -17.77 8.55 -15.58
C LYS A 220 -16.99 9.87 -15.58
N LYS A 221 -15.79 9.88 -16.18
CA LYS A 221 -14.99 11.09 -16.37
C LYS A 221 -15.70 12.12 -17.24
N GLU A 222 -16.29 11.70 -18.36
CA GLU A 222 -17.08 12.58 -19.22
C GLU A 222 -18.33 13.13 -18.51
N GLU A 223 -19.00 12.31 -17.71
CA GLU A 223 -20.14 12.75 -16.89
C GLU A 223 -19.71 13.81 -15.86
N LEU A 224 -18.62 13.56 -15.13
CA LEU A 224 -18.08 14.51 -14.17
C LEU A 224 -17.67 15.84 -14.82
N GLN A 225 -17.05 15.79 -16.00
CA GLN A 225 -16.72 17.00 -16.77
C GLN A 225 -17.97 17.81 -17.14
N ARG A 226 -19.05 17.15 -17.58
CA ARG A 226 -20.32 17.84 -17.86
C ARG A 226 -20.92 18.48 -16.61
N GLN A 227 -20.90 17.76 -15.48
CA GLN A 227 -21.37 18.29 -14.20
C GLN A 227 -20.55 19.52 -13.76
N GLU A 228 -19.24 19.48 -13.93
CA GLU A 228 -18.34 20.61 -13.63
C GLU A 228 -18.68 21.83 -14.49
N GLU A 229 -18.89 21.64 -15.80
CA GLU A 229 -19.31 22.72 -16.71
C GLU A 229 -20.66 23.33 -16.33
N GLU A 230 -21.64 22.50 -15.93
CA GLU A 230 -22.96 22.95 -15.47
C GLU A 230 -22.87 23.75 -14.17
N LEU A 231 -22.10 23.27 -13.20
CA LEU A 231 -21.86 23.97 -11.94
C LEU A 231 -21.17 25.31 -12.17
N ASN A 232 -20.18 25.36 -13.08
CA ASN A 232 -19.49 26.60 -13.43
C ASN A 232 -20.46 27.61 -14.08
N LYS A 233 -21.32 27.17 -15.01
CA LYS A 233 -22.37 28.02 -15.59
C LYS A 233 -23.33 28.55 -14.52
N GLN A 234 -23.77 27.70 -13.58
CA GLN A 234 -24.64 28.11 -12.48
C GLN A 234 -23.94 29.13 -11.57
N GLN A 235 -22.65 28.95 -11.26
CA GLN A 235 -21.87 29.88 -10.47
C GLN A 235 -21.73 31.25 -11.17
N GLN A 236 -21.44 31.26 -12.47
CA GLN A 236 -21.40 32.49 -13.26
C GLN A 236 -22.75 33.21 -13.26
N HIS A 237 -23.86 32.47 -13.39
CA HIS A 237 -25.20 33.04 -13.34
C HIS A 237 -25.51 33.69 -11.99
N ILE A 238 -25.19 33.02 -10.88
CA ILE A 238 -25.37 33.56 -9.52
C ILE A 238 -24.50 34.81 -9.31
N GLN A 239 -23.25 34.81 -9.78
CA GLN A 239 -22.37 35.98 -9.70
C GLN A 239 -22.91 37.17 -10.50
N ALA A 240 -23.40 36.94 -11.72
CA ALA A 240 -24.02 37.97 -12.55
C ALA A 240 -25.25 38.57 -11.86
N GLN A 241 -26.14 37.72 -11.33
CA GLN A 241 -27.33 38.17 -10.59
C GLN A 241 -26.96 39.00 -9.36
N ARG A 242 -25.91 38.60 -8.63
CA ARG A 242 -25.40 39.35 -7.47
C ARG A 242 -24.85 40.73 -7.88
N GLN A 243 -24.14 40.83 -8.99
CA GLN A 243 -23.64 42.11 -9.51
C GLN A 243 -24.77 43.03 -9.95
N GLU A 244 -25.79 42.51 -10.61
CA GLU A 244 -26.97 43.27 -11.03
C GLU A 244 -27.72 43.84 -9.83
N LEU A 245 -28.00 42.99 -8.82
CA LEU A 245 -28.61 43.42 -7.56
C LEU A 245 -27.79 44.53 -6.88
N GLN A 246 -26.46 44.41 -6.86
CA GLN A 246 -25.57 45.41 -6.26
C GLN A 246 -25.62 46.75 -7.01
N GLN A 247 -25.67 46.74 -8.34
CA GLN A 247 -25.85 47.95 -9.14
C GLN A 247 -27.21 48.63 -8.87
N VAL A 248 -28.29 47.85 -8.78
CA VAL A 248 -29.64 48.38 -8.49
C VAL A 248 -29.68 49.05 -7.12
N VAL A 249 -29.08 48.43 -6.09
CA VAL A 249 -28.98 49.01 -4.75
C VAL A 249 -28.22 50.35 -4.79
N GLN A 250 -27.09 50.40 -5.49
CA GLN A 250 -26.25 51.59 -5.58
C GLN A 250 -26.95 52.76 -6.33
N GLN A 251 -27.72 52.46 -7.38
CA GLN A 251 -28.54 53.46 -8.07
C GLN A 251 -29.68 53.99 -7.19
N MET A 252 -30.29 53.14 -6.36
CA MET A 252 -31.30 53.58 -5.40
C MET A 252 -30.71 54.48 -4.31
N GLU A 253 -29.49 54.22 -3.83
CA GLU A 253 -28.78 55.09 -2.91
C GLU A 253 -28.48 56.47 -3.54
N GLN A 254 -28.02 56.50 -4.80
CA GLN A 254 -27.76 57.76 -5.49
C GLN A 254 -29.02 58.61 -5.69
N LYS A 255 -30.17 57.99 -5.97
CA LYS A 255 -31.46 58.69 -6.10
C LYS A 255 -32.04 59.19 -4.77
N LYS A 256 -31.54 58.70 -3.63
CA LYS A 256 -31.95 59.16 -2.28
C LYS A 256 -31.13 60.35 -1.76
N LEU A 257 -30.10 60.79 -2.46
CA LEU A 257 -29.34 61.99 -2.07
C LEU A 257 -30.10 63.28 -2.47
N PRO A 258 -30.43 64.17 -1.51
CA PRO A 258 -31.05 65.45 -1.81
C PRO A 258 -30.06 66.38 -2.54
N PRO A 259 -30.54 67.34 -3.38
CA PRO A 259 -29.66 68.25 -4.10
C PRO A 259 -28.84 69.13 -3.14
N PRO A 260 -27.59 69.51 -3.50
CA PRO A 260 -26.79 70.39 -2.66
C PRO A 260 -27.44 71.78 -2.59
N PRO A 261 -27.54 72.40 -1.40
CA PRO A 261 -28.12 73.74 -1.27
C PRO A 261 -27.21 74.80 -1.90
N PRO A 262 -27.77 75.88 -2.47
CA PRO A 262 -26.98 76.97 -3.04
C PRO A 262 -26.29 77.78 -1.94
N ALA A 263 -25.04 78.17 -2.19
CA ALA A 263 -24.25 79.04 -1.33
C ALA A 263 -24.66 80.52 -1.48
N LEU A 264 -24.67 81.24 -0.35
CA LEU A 264 -24.42 82.69 -0.07
C LEU A 264 -25.31 83.17 1.10
N PRO A 265 -24.97 84.25 1.84
CA PRO A 265 -23.78 84.54 2.65
C PRO A 265 -24.12 84.67 4.16
N ASP A 266 -23.09 84.71 4.99
CA ASP A 266 -23.10 84.90 6.46
C ASP A 266 -23.92 86.12 6.95
N PRO A 267 -24.50 86.09 8.17
CA PRO A 267 -23.81 86.82 9.23
C PRO A 267 -23.84 86.14 10.61
N ALA A 268 -22.70 86.30 11.29
CA ALA A 268 -22.41 85.92 12.66
C ALA A 268 -23.38 86.46 13.73
N ALA A 269 -23.69 85.64 14.74
CA ALA A 269 -23.54 85.98 16.17
C ALA A 269 -23.85 84.79 17.10
N HIS A 270 -22.80 84.33 17.81
CA HIS A 270 -22.75 83.91 19.22
C HIS A 270 -23.87 83.04 19.81
N PHE A 271 -23.51 81.85 20.33
CA PHE A 271 -23.51 81.50 21.76
C PHE A 271 -23.12 80.01 21.96
N GLN A 272 -22.03 79.76 22.71
CA GLN A 272 -21.74 78.52 23.47
C GLN A 272 -21.98 78.85 24.97
N PRO A 273 -21.93 77.93 25.96
CA PRO A 273 -21.59 76.48 26.00
C PRO A 273 -22.66 75.64 26.77
N VAL A 274 -22.59 74.31 26.99
CA VAL A 274 -21.85 73.55 28.04
C VAL A 274 -22.33 72.06 28.01
N GLY A 275 -21.41 71.10 28.23
CA GLY A 275 -21.54 69.78 28.95
C GLY A 275 -22.71 68.82 28.65
N GLU A 276 -22.60 67.48 28.62
CA GLU A 276 -21.75 66.54 29.34
C GLU A 276 -21.89 65.13 28.70
N GLN A 277 -20.75 64.48 28.49
CA GLN A 277 -20.38 63.11 28.88
C GLN A 277 -21.16 61.82 28.47
N ILE A 278 -20.36 60.90 27.87
CA ILE A 278 -20.19 59.45 28.15
C ILE A 278 -21.29 58.50 27.60
N SER A 279 -21.06 57.33 27.00
CA SER A 279 -19.91 56.60 26.44
C SER A 279 -20.40 55.25 25.87
N HIS A 280 -19.63 54.69 24.93
CA HIS A 280 -19.40 53.26 24.61
C HIS A 280 -20.59 52.32 24.31
N LEU A 281 -20.62 51.76 23.08
CA LEU A 281 -20.18 50.37 22.84
C LEU A 281 -19.91 50.12 21.35
N ALA A 282 -19.00 49.20 21.08
CA ALA A 282 -18.22 49.04 19.86
C ALA A 282 -18.69 47.88 18.97
N SER A 283 -18.49 48.08 17.65
CA SER A 283 -17.99 47.13 16.61
C SER A 283 -18.78 45.86 16.23
N PRO A 284 -18.46 45.18 15.10
CA PRO A 284 -17.57 45.55 13.99
C PRO A 284 -18.10 45.32 12.55
N GLN A 285 -17.34 45.90 11.63
CA GLN A 285 -17.35 45.75 10.17
C GLN A 285 -16.94 44.36 9.67
N VAL A 286 -17.48 43.97 8.52
CA VAL A 286 -17.09 42.79 7.74
C VAL A 286 -16.04 43.21 6.70
N GLY A 287 -14.86 42.59 6.79
CA GLY A 287 -13.73 42.79 5.88
C GLY A 287 -13.57 41.64 4.88
N ASN A 288 -13.07 42.02 3.69
CA ASN A 288 -12.39 41.26 2.65
C ASN A 288 -12.10 39.77 2.85
N SER A 289 -12.34 38.98 1.79
CA SER A 289 -11.58 37.76 1.52
C SER A 289 -11.43 37.53 0.01
N GLN A 290 -10.18 37.57 -0.45
CA GLN A 290 -9.68 36.95 -1.69
C GLN A 290 -9.31 35.48 -1.40
N PRO A 291 -9.12 34.63 -2.44
CA PRO A 291 -9.09 33.17 -2.32
C PRO A 291 -7.69 32.61 -1.99
N LEU A 292 -7.65 31.39 -1.43
CA LEU A 292 -6.44 30.60 -1.20
C LEU A 292 -6.53 29.23 -1.92
N PRO A 293 -5.37 28.59 -2.24
CA PRO A 293 -5.19 27.57 -3.28
C PRO A 293 -5.44 26.11 -2.80
N PRO A 294 -5.42 25.10 -3.68
CA PRO A 294 -5.77 23.73 -3.33
C PRO A 294 -4.58 22.88 -2.85
N GLY A 295 -4.88 21.98 -1.90
CA GLY A 295 -4.26 20.65 -1.78
C GLY A 295 -3.06 20.49 -0.85
N HIS A 296 -3.25 19.80 0.28
CA HIS A 296 -2.32 18.81 0.84
C HIS A 296 -3.09 17.88 1.79
N LEU A 297 -3.06 16.58 1.49
CA LEU A 297 -3.52 15.50 2.37
C LEU A 297 -2.49 15.32 3.51
N PRO A 298 -2.89 15.02 4.76
CA PRO A 298 -1.95 14.64 5.80
C PRO A 298 -1.72 13.12 5.82
N ASP A 299 -0.44 12.76 5.84
CA ASP A 299 0.13 11.46 6.22
C ASP A 299 -0.42 10.96 7.56
N ALA A 300 -0.74 9.67 7.61
CA ALA A 300 -1.05 8.96 8.84
C ALA A 300 0.24 8.51 9.54
N ALA A 301 0.48 9.12 10.71
CA ALA A 301 1.07 8.59 11.94
C ALA A 301 2.14 7.49 11.87
N VAL A 302 3.42 7.90 11.92
CA VAL A 302 4.52 7.11 12.50
C VAL A 302 4.67 7.51 13.98
N VAL A 303 4.42 6.58 14.91
CA VAL A 303 4.77 6.74 16.33
C VAL A 303 6.22 6.34 16.51
N ARG A 304 7.08 7.34 16.73
CA ARG A 304 8.50 7.15 17.09
C ARG A 304 8.68 7.55 18.55
N SER A 305 8.80 6.57 19.44
CA SER A 305 9.23 6.78 20.82
C SER A 305 10.74 6.63 20.90
N GLN A 306 11.45 7.74 21.11
CA GLN A 306 12.83 7.73 21.59
C GLN A 306 12.82 7.96 23.10
N GLN A 307 13.48 7.07 23.85
CA GLN A 307 14.11 7.40 25.12
C GLN A 307 15.47 6.70 25.16
N THR A 308 16.52 7.52 25.16
CA THR A 308 17.86 7.20 25.68
C THR A 308 18.32 8.38 26.52
N PRO A 309 19.28 8.13 27.40
CA PRO A 309 20.54 8.88 27.29
C PRO A 309 21.67 8.04 26.70
#